data_AF-A0A8J7YTJ0-F1
#
_entry.id   AF-A0A8J7YTJ0-F1
#
_cell.length_a   1.000
_cell.length_b   1.000
_cell.length_c   1.000
_cell.angle_alpha   90.00
_cell.angle_beta   90.00
_cell.angle_gamma   90.00
#
_symmetry.space_group_name_H-M   'P 1'
#
loop_
_entity.id
_entity.type
_entity.pdbx_description
1 polymer ?
#
loop_
_entity_poly.entity_id
_entity_poly.type
_entity_poly.pdbx_seq_one_letter_code
_entity_poly.pdbx_strand_id
1 'polypeptide(L)' 'MRGLAIGRYQPFHLGHLRAIEEILQQCDSVVIGIGSAQYSHMKDNPFTAGERYEMIYSS' A
#
# COMPACT_ATOMS: atom_id res chain seq x y z
N MET A 1 -18.72 -6.80 -3.69
CA MET A 1 -18.04 -5.59 -4.25
C MET A 1 -16.56 -5.66 -3.93
N ARG A 2 -15.65 -5.23 -4.84
CA ARG A 2 -14.20 -5.15 -4.54
C ARG A 2 -13.78 -3.70 -4.38
N GLY A 3 -13.08 -3.39 -3.28
CA GLY A 3 -12.43 -2.10 -3.05
C GLY A 3 -11.08 -2.01 -3.76
N LEU A 4 -10.62 -0.78 -4.01
CA LEU A 4 -9.31 -0.48 -4.56
C LEU A 4 -8.63 0.60 -3.69
N ALA A 5 -7.47 0.26 -3.13
CA ALA A 5 -6.63 1.21 -2.40
C ALA A 5 -5.33 1.42 -3.19
N ILE A 6 -5.04 2.65 -3.62
CA ILE A 6 -3.82 2.99 -4.34
C ILE A 6 -2.99 3.94 -3.48
N GLY A 7 -1.71 3.63 -3.30
CA GLY A 7 -0.78 4.46 -2.55
C GLY A 7 0.67 4.23 -2.97
N ARG A 8 1.54 5.19 -2.66
CA ARG A 8 2.99 5.01 -2.85
C ARG A 8 3.57 4.08 -1.79
N TYR A 9 3.05 4.12 -0.56
CA TYR A 9 3.50 3.30 0.57
C TYR A 9 5.01 3.41 0.83
N GLN A 10 5.52 4.63 0.97
CA GLN A 10 6.94 4.96 1.15
C GLN A 10 7.25 5.52 2.56
N PRO A 11 7.25 4.72 3.64
CA PRO A 11 6.93 3.30 3.76
C PRO A 11 5.42 3.04 3.97
N PHE A 12 5.04 1.77 4.08
CA PHE A 12 3.76 1.40 4.66
C PHE A 12 3.75 1.72 6.17
N HIS A 13 2.62 2.17 6.71
CA HIS A 13 2.50 2.63 8.10
C HIS A 13 1.06 2.47 8.61
N LEU A 14 0.83 2.63 9.91
CA LEU A 14 -0.48 2.38 10.56
C LEU A 14 -1.66 3.15 9.94
N GLY A 15 -1.44 4.39 9.49
CA GLY A 15 -2.48 5.15 8.78
C GLY A 15 -2.96 4.48 7.48
N HIS A 16 -2.07 3.81 6.74
CA HIS A 16 -2.43 3.07 5.53
C HIS A 16 -3.22 1.80 5.88
N LEU A 17 -2.77 1.05 6.90
CA LEU A 17 -3.46 -0.14 7.40
C LEU A 17 -4.88 0.22 7.82
N ARG A 18 -5.04 1.29 8.62
CA ARG A 18 -6.34 1.74 9.10
C ARG A 18 -7.30 2.09 7.96
N ALA A 19 -6.81 2.80 6.94
CA ALA A 19 -7.62 3.12 5.77
C ALA A 19 -8.05 1.87 5.00
N ILE A 20 -7.18 0.86 4.88
CA ILE A 20 -7.52 -0.41 4.22
C ILE A 20 -8.56 -1.20 5.02
N GLU A 21 -8.44 -1.25 6.35
CA GLU A 21 -9.43 -1.86 7.25
C GLU A 21 -10.81 -1.19 7.11
N GLU A 22 -10.86 0.14 7.01
CA GLU A 22 -12.11 0.89 6.82
C GLU A 22 -12.76 0.62 5.46
N ILE A 23 -11.96 0.39 4.42
CA ILE A 23 -12.48 -0.03 3.11
C ILE A 23 -13.01 -1.46 3.20
N LEU A 24 -12.31 -2.38 3.89
CA LEU A 24 -12.76 -3.77 4.08
C LEU A 24 -14.07 -3.89 4.84
N GLN A 25 -14.44 -2.91 5.68
CA GLN A 25 -15.76 -2.88 6.31
C GLN A 25 -16.91 -2.67 5.30
N GLN A 26 -16.62 -2.19 4.10
CA GLN A 26 -17.61 -1.83 3.07
C GLN A 26 -17.53 -2.71 1.82
N CYS A 27 -16.59 -3.67 1.76
CA CYS A 27 -16.39 -4.53 0.59
C CYS A 27 -15.86 -5.92 0.96
N ASP A 28 -16.07 -6.91 0.10
CA ASP A 28 -15.70 -8.30 0.39
C ASP A 28 -14.18 -8.54 0.31
N SER A 29 -13.47 -7.67 -0.42
CA SER A 29 -12.02 -7.74 -0.60
C SER A 29 -11.49 -6.40 -1.13
N VAL A 30 -10.23 -6.12 -0.82
CA VAL A 30 -9.52 -4.93 -1.31
C VAL A 30 -8.35 -5.35 -2.18
N VAL A 31 -8.24 -4.73 -3.36
CA VAL A 31 -7.04 -4.76 -4.18
C VAL A 31 -6.15 -3.59 -3.76
N ILE A 32 -4.89 -3.88 -3.41
CA ILE A 32 -3.90 -2.86 -3.05
C ILE A 32 -2.99 -2.62 -4.26
N GLY A 33 -2.97 -1.39 -4.77
CA GLY A 33 -2.11 -0.96 -5.87
C GLY A 33 -0.92 -0.15 -5.37
N ILE A 34 0.30 -0.67 -5.56
CA ILE A 34 1.54 0.05 -5.27
C ILE A 34 1.80 1.06 -6.41
N GLY A 35 1.47 2.33 -6.17
CA GLY A 35 1.73 3.44 -7.08
C GLY A 35 3.21 3.84 -7.11
N SER A 36 3.61 4.54 -8.18
CA SER A 36 5.02 4.96 -8.37
C SER A 36 6.01 3.79 -8.24
N ALA A 37 5.63 2.61 -8.74
CA ALA A 37 6.41 1.37 -8.59
C ALA A 37 7.80 1.46 -9.24
N GLN A 38 7.96 2.29 -10.27
CA GLN A 38 9.22 2.50 -10.99
C GLN A 38 10.25 3.35 -10.23
N TYR A 39 9.85 4.10 -9.19
CA TYR A 39 10.75 4.97 -8.43
C TYR A 39 11.21 4.29 -7.13
N SER A 40 12.51 4.37 -6.86
CA SER A 40 13.17 3.86 -5.65
C SER A 40 14.50 4.59 -5.43
N HIS A 41 15.15 4.41 -4.27
CA HIS A 41 16.47 5.00 -3.96
C HIS A 41 16.53 6.53 -4.08
N MET A 42 15.40 7.21 -3.87
CA MET A 42 15.28 8.66 -3.85
C MET A 42 14.77 9.12 -2.48
N LYS A 43 15.05 10.37 -2.10
CA LYS A 43 14.59 10.93 -0.81
C LYS A 43 13.08 10.74 -0.58
N ASP A 44 12.27 10.95 -1.62
CA ASP A 44 10.80 10.86 -1.53
C ASP A 44 10.25 9.47 -1.91
N ASN A 45 11.10 8.60 -2.47
CA ASN A 45 10.77 7.23 -2.85
C ASN A 45 11.94 6.31 -2.47
N PRO A 46 12.17 6.07 -1.17
CA PRO A 46 13.33 5.31 -0.72
C PRO A 46 13.25 3.83 -1.09
N PHE A 47 12.05 3.22 -1.04
CA PHE A 47 11.86 1.78 -1.19
C PHE A 47 11.44 1.38 -2.60
N THR A 48 11.93 0.23 -3.05
CA THR A 48 11.50 -0.48 -4.26
C THR A 48 10.04 -0.95 -4.15
N ALA A 49 9.43 -1.32 -5.28
CA ALA A 49 8.09 -1.92 -5.24
C ALA A 49 8.07 -3.25 -4.46
N GLY A 50 9.13 -4.06 -4.54
CA GLY A 50 9.24 -5.33 -3.83
C GLY A 50 9.34 -5.15 -2.31
N GLU A 51 10.15 -4.20 -1.84
CA GLU A 51 10.23 -3.89 -0.40
C GLU A 51 8.89 -3.37 0.13
N ARG A 52 8.20 -2.52 -0.64
CA ARG A 52 6.87 -2.03 -0.25
C ARG A 52 5.81 -3.13 -0.23
N TYR A 53 5.88 -4.05 -1.19
CA TYR A 53 5.05 -5.26 -1.18
C TYR A 53 5.31 -6.06 0.09
N GLU A 54 6.58 -6.30 0.44
CA GLU A 54 6.95 -7.04 1.63
C GLU A 54 6.47 -6.35 2.91
N MET A 55 6.60 -5.02 2.99
CA MET A 55 6.07 -4.24 4.12
C MET A 55 4.55 -4.42 4.28
N ILE A 56 3.80 -4.40 3.18
CA ILE A 56 2.34 -4.62 3.20
C ILE A 56 2.01 -6.08 3.55
N TYR A 57 2.75 -7.03 2.98
CA TYR A 57 2.50 -8.46 3.13
C TYR A 57 2.80 -8.97 4.54
N SER A 58 3.82 -8.41 5.18
CA SER A 58 4.23 -8.72 6.55
C SER A 58 3.51 -7.89 7.63
N SER A 59 2.53 -7.05 7.24
CA SER A 59 1.74 -6.22 8.17
C SER A 59 0.62 -6.98 8.88
#